data_AF-A0A946MJE7-F1
#
_entry.id   AF-A0A946MJE7-F1
#
_cell.length_a   1.000
_cell.length_b   1.000
_cell.length_c   1.000
_cell.angle_alpha   90.00
_cell.angle_beta   90.00
_cell.angle_gamma   90.00
#
_symmetry.space_group_name_H-M   'P 1'
#
loop_
_entity.id
_entity.type
_entity.pdbx_description
1 polymer ?
#
loop_
_entity_poly.entity_id
_entity_poly.type
_entity_poly.pdbx_seq_one_letter_code
_entity_poly.pdbx_strand_id
1 'polypeptide(L)'
;MIVNIDQNLCTGCGICGDICPRHILEIITRNDEKKVIVSPERSHLCLKCGHCVAVCPGSCIKVVGLKSEEFIPIKESGIHSDQLLSLLSQRRSIRRYKDKPIPRDKIHQIVKAAHMAPTGTASKSTGIIVIDKPQILSAFSEHIYKIYEDLEKNLKNPIARFFIKRQIGKKKYRSLLDFVMPGMHWYIHWYKQGKSNEILRDCPALMLFHSPIFEPMGSENCLVSAFH
;
A
#
# COMPACT_ATOMS: atom_id res chain seq x y z
N MET A 1 -8.73 28.54 0.98
CA MET A 1 -7.26 28.47 1.03
C MET A 1 -6.87 27.10 1.59
N ILE A 2 -5.97 26.35 0.92
CA ILE A 2 -5.66 24.94 1.30
C ILE A 2 -4.65 24.87 2.45
N VAL A 3 -3.77 25.86 2.57
CA VAL A 3 -2.74 25.97 3.60
C VAL A 3 -2.97 27.27 4.38
N ASN A 4 -2.83 27.23 5.69
CA ASN A 4 -2.92 28.38 6.59
C ASN A 4 -1.68 28.41 7.50
N ILE A 5 -1.15 29.60 7.75
CA ILE A 5 0.06 29.82 8.54
C ILE A 5 -0.26 30.83 9.63
N ASP A 6 -0.07 30.42 10.89
CA ASP A 6 -0.10 31.35 12.02
C ASP A 6 1.17 32.19 12.04
N GLN A 7 1.03 33.47 11.67
CA GLN A 7 2.14 34.40 11.56
C GLN A 7 2.74 34.80 12.91
N ASN A 8 2.02 34.60 14.02
CA ASN A 8 2.54 34.90 15.36
C ASN A 8 3.52 33.81 15.84
N LEU A 9 3.37 32.59 15.33
CA LEU A 9 4.22 31.44 15.65
C LEU A 9 5.31 31.20 14.59
N CYS A 10 5.23 31.88 13.45
CA CYS A 10 6.18 31.71 12.36
C CYS A 10 7.51 32.40 12.67
N THR A 11 8.60 31.64 12.64
CA THR A 11 9.96 32.16 12.86
C THR A 11 10.64 32.66 11.57
N GLY A 12 10.01 32.50 10.41
CA GLY A 12 10.62 32.86 9.13
C GLY A 12 11.76 31.95 8.66
N CYS A 13 11.96 30.78 9.29
CA CYS A 13 13.09 29.89 9.01
C CYS A 13 13.16 29.30 7.59
N GLY A 14 12.03 29.27 6.85
CA GLY A 14 12.02 28.90 5.43
C GLY A 14 11.99 27.41 5.09
N ILE A 15 12.28 26.52 6.05
CA ILE A 15 12.37 25.05 5.83
C ILE A 15 11.16 24.48 5.08
N CYS A 16 9.96 24.95 5.42
CA CYS A 16 8.71 24.52 4.79
C CYS A 16 8.58 24.91 3.31
N GLY A 17 9.23 26.00 2.86
CA GLY A 17 9.34 26.41 1.47
C GLY A 17 10.33 25.52 0.71
N ASP A 18 11.48 25.25 1.30
CA ASP A 18 12.54 24.43 0.70
C ASP A 18 12.09 22.99 0.43
N ILE A 19 11.34 22.38 1.36
CA ILE A 19 10.86 21.00 1.20
C ILE A 19 9.61 20.89 0.30
N CYS A 20 8.95 22.00 -0.03
CA CYS A 20 7.71 21.95 -0.80
C CYS A 20 8.01 21.74 -2.30
N PRO A 21 7.70 20.57 -2.89
CA PRO A 21 8.02 20.29 -4.29
C PRO A 21 7.21 21.13 -5.29
N ARG A 22 6.19 21.85 -4.79
CA ARG A 22 5.32 22.74 -5.58
C ARG A 22 5.61 24.22 -5.31
N HIS A 23 6.61 24.52 -4.48
CA HIS A 23 7.01 25.88 -4.10
C HIS A 23 5.82 26.76 -3.68
N ILE A 24 4.89 26.21 -2.89
CA ILE A 24 3.66 26.91 -2.46
C ILE A 24 3.95 27.91 -1.35
N LEU A 25 4.95 27.62 -0.53
CA LEU A 25 5.37 28.43 0.59
C LEU A 25 6.59 29.25 0.16
N GLU A 26 6.47 30.57 0.24
CA GLU A 26 7.52 31.52 -0.16
C GLU A 26 8.01 32.28 1.07
N ILE A 27 9.30 32.60 1.09
CA ILE A 27 9.91 33.43 2.13
C ILE A 27 9.93 34.86 1.61
N ILE A 28 9.33 35.77 2.37
CA ILE A 28 9.39 37.20 2.12
C ILE A 28 10.02 37.92 3.31
N THR A 29 10.58 39.10 3.06
CA THR A 29 11.00 40.01 4.13
C THR A 29 9.97 41.11 4.26
N ARG A 30 9.44 41.32 5.47
CA ARG A 30 8.52 42.41 5.79
C ARG A 30 8.94 43.05 7.11
N ASN A 31 9.19 44.35 7.10
CA ASN A 31 9.68 45.10 8.26
C ASN A 31 10.96 44.48 8.85
N ASP A 32 11.93 44.16 7.99
CA ASP A 32 13.20 43.49 8.34
C ASP A 32 13.08 42.08 8.97
N GLU A 33 11.86 41.54 9.08
CA GLU A 33 11.60 40.17 9.52
C GLU A 33 11.32 39.25 8.34
N LYS A 34 11.95 38.07 8.34
CA LYS A 34 11.58 36.99 7.41
C LYS A 34 10.26 36.37 7.83
N LYS A 35 9.34 36.20 6.88
CA LYS A 35 8.06 35.52 7.07
C LYS A 35 7.80 34.55 5.95
N VAL A 36 7.03 33.50 6.24
CA VAL A 36 6.57 32.56 5.23
C VAL A 36 5.14 32.90 4.85
N ILE A 37 4.88 33.02 3.55
CA ILE A 37 3.55 33.24 2.98
C ILE A 37 3.14 32.11 2.05
N VAL A 38 1.83 32.01 1.80
CA VAL A 38 1.29 31.10 0.79
C VAL A 38 1.20 31.86 -0.53
N SER A 39 1.85 31.35 -1.57
CA SER A 39 1.80 31.89 -2.93
C SER A 39 0.37 31.82 -3.48
N PRO A 40 -0.29 32.95 -3.79
CA PRO A 40 -1.67 32.95 -4.30
C PRO A 40 -1.79 32.15 -5.60
N GLU A 41 -0.83 32.33 -6.51
CA GLU A 41 -0.78 31.70 -7.83
C GLU A 41 -0.64 30.19 -7.76
N ARG A 42 0.15 29.68 -6.79
CA ARG A 42 0.46 28.24 -6.70
C ARG A 42 -0.29 27.51 -5.60
N SER A 43 -1.05 28.22 -4.76
CA SER A 43 -1.78 27.65 -3.61
C SER A 43 -2.69 26.47 -3.99
N HIS A 44 -3.27 26.50 -5.19
CA HIS A 44 -4.15 25.46 -5.73
C HIS A 44 -3.42 24.16 -6.12
N LEU A 45 -2.08 24.18 -6.25
CA LEU A 45 -1.24 23.03 -6.60
C LEU A 45 -0.87 22.17 -5.38
N CYS A 46 -1.41 22.46 -4.20
CA CYS A 46 -1.09 21.75 -2.97
C CYS A 46 -1.47 20.27 -3.02
N LEU A 47 -0.48 19.39 -2.86
CA LEU A 47 -0.67 17.94 -2.79
C LEU A 47 -1.26 17.45 -1.45
N LYS A 48 -1.38 18.34 -0.46
CA LYS A 48 -1.77 17.98 0.92
C LYS A 48 -0.89 16.87 1.53
N CYS A 49 0.41 16.86 1.21
CA CYS A 49 1.36 15.86 1.74
C CYS A 49 1.73 16.06 3.21
N GLY A 50 1.54 17.28 3.74
CA GLY A 50 1.82 17.58 5.15
C GLY A 50 3.31 17.69 5.51
N HIS A 51 4.24 17.60 4.56
CA HIS A 51 5.68 17.79 4.85
C HIS A 51 5.96 19.13 5.54
N CYS A 52 5.31 20.22 5.08
CA CYS A 52 5.43 21.52 5.70
C CYS A 52 4.93 21.54 7.15
N VAL A 53 3.89 20.76 7.49
CA VAL A 53 3.39 20.62 8.87
C VAL A 53 4.43 19.87 9.70
N ALA A 54 4.99 18.78 9.17
CA ALA A 54 5.94 17.91 9.88
C ALA A 54 7.27 18.59 10.22
N VAL A 55 7.79 19.45 9.33
CA VAL A 55 9.10 20.08 9.51
C VAL A 55 9.04 21.46 10.17
N CYS A 56 7.84 22.00 10.44
CA CYS A 56 7.70 23.34 10.98
C CYS A 56 8.05 23.37 12.49
N PRO A 57 9.16 24.01 12.90
CA PRO A 57 9.56 24.02 14.31
C PRO A 57 8.61 24.83 15.20
N GLY A 58 7.91 25.83 14.63
CA GLY A 58 6.91 26.62 15.34
C GLY A 58 5.50 26.02 15.32
N SER A 59 5.33 24.84 14.71
CA SER A 59 4.03 24.17 14.53
C SER A 59 2.92 25.10 14.02
N CYS A 60 3.27 26.06 13.15
CA CYS A 60 2.39 27.15 12.76
C CYS A 60 1.59 26.89 11.48
N ILE A 61 1.82 25.78 10.79
CA ILE A 61 1.21 25.47 9.49
C ILE A 61 0.06 24.47 9.67
N LYS A 62 -1.11 24.79 9.10
CA LYS A 62 -2.28 23.92 9.01
C LYS A 62 -2.65 23.70 7.55
N VAL A 63 -2.95 22.45 7.19
CA VAL A 63 -3.41 22.09 5.83
C VAL A 63 -4.79 21.47 5.93
N VAL A 64 -5.73 21.95 5.11
CA VAL A 64 -7.11 21.50 5.15
C VAL A 64 -7.21 19.99 4.87
N GLY A 65 -7.84 19.27 5.81
CA GLY A 65 -8.03 17.82 5.74
C GLY A 65 -6.91 16.99 6.36
N LEU A 66 -5.86 17.63 6.88
CA LEU A 66 -4.81 16.98 7.65
C LEU A 66 -4.97 17.28 9.14
N LYS A 67 -4.75 16.28 9.99
CA LYS A 67 -4.65 16.44 11.44
C LYS A 67 -3.20 16.67 11.80
N SER A 68 -2.87 17.86 12.29
CA SER A 68 -1.48 18.22 12.59
C SER A 68 -0.84 17.28 13.63
N GLU A 69 -1.65 16.69 14.51
CA GLU A 69 -1.23 15.76 15.56
C GLU A 69 -0.71 14.41 14.99
N GLU A 70 -1.04 14.07 13.74
CA GLU A 70 -0.51 12.89 13.06
C GLU A 70 0.94 13.07 12.61
N PHE A 71 1.44 14.32 12.53
CA PHE A 71 2.79 14.64 12.09
C PHE A 71 3.74 14.76 13.28
N ILE A 72 4.05 13.61 13.86
CA ILE A 72 4.96 13.52 15.01
C ILE A 72 6.39 13.77 14.53
N PRO A 73 7.20 14.56 15.26
CA PRO A 73 8.61 14.74 14.95
C PRO A 73 9.34 13.41 14.81
N ILE A 74 10.14 13.30 13.75
CA ILE A 74 10.96 12.11 13.50
C ILE A 74 11.94 11.97 14.65
N LYS A 75 11.88 10.82 15.35
CA LYS A 75 12.89 10.42 16.31
C LYS A 75 13.91 9.54 15.61
N GLU A 76 15.18 9.68 15.96
CA GLU A 76 16.20 8.73 15.53
C GLU A 76 15.78 7.31 15.97
N SER A 77 15.83 6.37 15.03
CA SER A 77 15.36 5.00 15.26
C SER A 77 16.34 4.19 16.14
N GLY A 78 17.60 4.64 16.24
CA GLY A 78 18.68 3.87 16.85
C GLY A 78 19.03 2.58 16.07
N ILE A 79 18.50 2.40 14.86
CA ILE A 79 18.75 1.23 14.01
C ILE A 79 19.97 1.51 13.14
N HIS A 80 21.01 0.69 13.29
CA HIS A 80 22.19 0.76 12.43
C HIS A 80 21.99 -0.04 11.13
N SER A 81 22.77 0.32 10.10
CA SER A 81 22.68 -0.27 8.76
C SER A 81 22.69 -1.81 8.78
N ASP A 82 23.60 -2.41 9.56
CA ASP A 82 23.75 -3.87 9.61
C ASP A 82 22.52 -4.57 10.20
N GLN A 83 21.85 -3.93 11.17
CA GLN A 83 20.61 -4.46 11.76
C GLN A 83 19.47 -4.42 10.75
N LEU A 84 19.37 -3.33 9.97
CA LEU A 84 18.38 -3.20 8.90
C LEU A 84 18.63 -4.26 7.81
N LEU A 85 19.87 -4.43 7.36
CA LEU A 85 20.23 -5.44 6.36
C LEU A 85 19.94 -6.86 6.85
N SER A 86 20.24 -7.16 8.12
CA SER A 86 19.91 -8.44 8.74
C SER A 86 18.39 -8.71 8.68
N LEU A 87 17.57 -7.75 9.10
CA LEU A 87 16.10 -7.85 9.04
C LEU A 87 15.60 -8.11 7.61
N LEU A 88 16.11 -7.34 6.63
CA LEU A 88 15.74 -7.49 5.23
C LEU A 88 16.14 -8.85 4.66
N SER A 89 17.30 -9.39 5.05
CA SER A 89 17.80 -10.70 4.61
C SER A 89 16.99 -11.88 5.15
N GLN A 90 16.40 -11.74 6.32
CA GLN A 90 15.57 -12.76 6.95
C GLN A 90 14.17 -12.86 6.34
N ARG A 91 13.74 -11.87 5.55
CA ARG A 91 12.44 -11.87 4.90
C ARG A 91 12.37 -12.97 3.85
N ARG A 92 11.54 -13.99 4.11
CA ARG A 92 11.28 -15.10 3.20
C ARG A 92 9.79 -15.17 2.87
N SER A 93 9.48 -15.70 1.69
CA SER A 93 8.11 -16.07 1.36
C SER A 93 7.72 -17.33 2.13
N ILE A 94 7.20 -17.16 3.35
CA ILE A 94 6.65 -18.22 4.17
C ILE A 94 5.34 -18.70 3.54
N ARG A 95 5.20 -20.02 3.42
CA ARG A 95 4.11 -20.69 2.69
C ARG A 95 3.50 -21.87 3.44
N ARG A 96 3.88 -22.02 4.70
CA ARG A 96 3.34 -23.01 5.64
C ARG A 96 3.18 -22.28 6.96
N TYR A 97 1.92 -22.09 7.37
CA TYR A 97 1.59 -21.35 8.58
C TYR A 97 1.25 -22.32 9.70
N LYS A 98 1.39 -21.83 10.94
CA LYS A 98 0.84 -22.54 12.09
C LYS A 98 -0.67 -22.31 12.12
N ASP A 99 -1.41 -23.34 12.50
CA ASP A 99 -2.84 -23.22 12.77
C ASP A 99 -3.06 -22.49 14.11
N LYS A 100 -2.84 -21.18 14.08
CA LYS A 100 -2.96 -20.30 15.24
C LYS A 100 -3.48 -18.93 14.78
N PRO A 101 -4.60 -18.45 15.35
CA PRO A 101 -5.09 -17.09 15.08
C PRO A 101 -4.06 -16.03 15.46
N ILE A 102 -4.04 -14.94 14.68
CA ILE A 102 -3.17 -13.79 14.94
C ILE A 102 -3.89 -12.85 15.92
N PRO A 103 -3.24 -12.45 17.04
CA PRO A 103 -3.78 -11.44 17.93
C PRO A 103 -4.10 -10.13 17.21
N ARG A 104 -5.21 -9.49 17.58
CA ARG A 104 -5.73 -8.32 16.85
C ARG A 104 -4.78 -7.11 16.94
N ASP A 105 -4.10 -6.94 18.06
CA ASP A 105 -3.05 -5.92 18.25
C ASP A 105 -1.91 -6.07 17.23
N LYS A 106 -1.50 -7.30 16.92
CA LYS A 106 -0.47 -7.59 15.91
C LYS A 106 -0.94 -7.25 14.50
N ILE A 107 -2.18 -7.57 14.17
CA ILE A 107 -2.81 -7.14 12.90
C ILE A 107 -2.79 -5.60 12.80
N HIS A 108 -3.16 -4.91 13.87
CA HIS A 108 -3.12 -3.44 13.91
C HIS A 108 -1.70 -2.87 13.75
N GLN A 109 -0.69 -3.50 14.34
CA GLN A 109 0.71 -3.12 14.15
C GLN A 109 1.15 -3.24 12.69
N ILE A 110 0.77 -4.32 12.01
CA ILE A 110 1.07 -4.53 10.58
C ILE A 110 0.35 -3.48 9.73
N VAL A 111 -0.94 -3.25 9.97
CA VAL A 111 -1.72 -2.24 9.24
C VAL A 111 -1.13 -0.85 9.44
N LYS A 112 -0.69 -0.52 10.66
CA LYS A 112 -0.04 0.76 10.96
C LYS A 112 1.27 0.92 10.20
N ALA A 113 2.12 -0.12 10.15
CA ALA A 113 3.34 -0.10 9.35
C ALA A 113 3.01 0.12 7.87
N ALA A 114 2.06 -0.64 7.32
CA ALA A 114 1.64 -0.50 5.93
C ALA A 114 1.15 0.92 5.56
N HIS A 115 0.53 1.64 6.51
CA HIS A 115 0.09 3.04 6.31
C HIS A 115 1.22 4.08 6.40
N MET A 116 2.40 3.71 6.92
CA MET A 116 3.58 4.57 6.92
C MET A 116 4.30 4.58 5.56
N ALA A 117 3.91 3.69 4.66
CA ALA A 117 4.48 3.61 3.33
C ALA A 117 4.21 4.88 2.51
N PRO A 118 5.22 5.42 1.81
CA PRO A 118 5.04 6.63 1.01
C PRO A 118 4.15 6.35 -0.21
N THR A 119 3.47 7.38 -0.70
CA THR A 119 2.65 7.34 -1.92
C THR A 119 3.10 8.40 -2.92
N GLY A 120 2.96 8.12 -4.22
CA GLY A 120 3.46 9.02 -5.27
C GLY A 120 2.77 10.38 -5.32
N THR A 121 1.52 10.45 -4.88
CA THR A 121 0.65 11.65 -4.92
C THR A 121 0.33 12.21 -3.54
N ALA A 122 0.95 11.66 -2.48
CA ALA A 122 0.57 11.86 -1.08
C ALA A 122 -0.91 11.55 -0.77
N SER A 123 -1.58 10.80 -1.65
CA SER A 123 -2.93 10.31 -1.42
C SER A 123 -2.93 9.28 -0.30
N LYS A 124 -3.96 9.33 0.57
CA LYS A 124 -4.27 8.31 1.58
C LYS A 124 -5.46 7.45 1.10
N SER A 125 -5.48 7.12 -0.19
CA SER A 125 -6.60 6.43 -0.84
C SER A 125 -6.49 4.91 -0.78
N THR A 126 -5.34 4.36 -0.38
CA THR A 126 -5.17 2.92 -0.18
C THR A 126 -5.90 2.43 1.07
N GLY A 127 -6.47 1.24 0.98
CA GLY A 127 -7.16 0.56 2.06
C GLY A 127 -6.71 -0.89 2.19
N ILE A 128 -6.93 -1.47 3.37
CA ILE A 128 -6.59 -2.85 3.69
C ILE A 128 -7.82 -3.55 4.25
N ILE A 129 -8.25 -4.62 3.59
CA ILE A 129 -9.27 -5.53 4.12
C ILE A 129 -8.55 -6.69 4.78
N VAL A 130 -8.80 -6.89 6.07
CA VAL A 130 -8.28 -8.03 6.83
C VAL A 130 -9.37 -9.09 6.97
N ILE A 131 -9.06 -10.30 6.50
CA ILE A 131 -9.92 -11.47 6.61
C ILE A 131 -9.20 -12.49 7.49
N ASP A 132 -9.68 -12.65 8.72
CA ASP A 132 -9.12 -13.56 9.74
C ASP A 132 -10.16 -14.56 10.27
N LYS A 133 -11.38 -14.57 9.69
CA LYS A 133 -12.42 -15.54 10.01
C LYS A 133 -12.24 -16.81 9.17
N PRO A 134 -12.06 -18.00 9.78
CA PRO A 134 -11.82 -19.26 9.06
C PRO A 134 -12.88 -19.58 8.00
N GLN A 135 -14.15 -19.27 8.27
CA GLN A 135 -15.26 -19.53 7.37
C GLN A 135 -15.15 -18.69 6.08
N ILE A 136 -14.72 -17.42 6.20
CA ILE A 136 -14.56 -16.53 5.05
C ILE A 136 -13.32 -16.95 4.24
N LEU A 137 -12.24 -17.35 4.90
CA LEU A 137 -11.04 -17.86 4.23
C LEU A 137 -11.33 -19.15 3.45
N SER A 138 -12.09 -20.09 4.04
CA SER A 138 -12.52 -21.31 3.35
C SER A 138 -13.38 -20.99 2.12
N ALA A 139 -14.41 -20.16 2.29
CA ALA A 139 -15.29 -19.75 1.20
C ALA A 139 -14.52 -19.04 0.07
N PHE A 140 -13.54 -18.20 0.42
CA PHE A 140 -12.67 -17.55 -0.56
C PHE A 140 -11.87 -18.58 -1.36
N SER A 141 -11.20 -19.52 -0.69
CA SER A 141 -10.45 -20.58 -1.36
C SER A 141 -11.32 -21.47 -2.24
N GLU A 142 -12.49 -21.90 -1.76
CA GLU A 142 -13.45 -22.70 -2.53
C GLU A 142 -13.82 -22.00 -3.84
N HIS A 143 -14.08 -20.69 -3.79
CA HIS A 143 -14.41 -19.90 -4.96
C HIS A 143 -13.25 -19.86 -5.97
N ILE A 144 -12.02 -19.65 -5.49
CA ILE A 144 -10.83 -19.63 -6.35
C ILE A 144 -10.60 -21.01 -6.98
N TYR A 145 -10.73 -22.10 -6.22
CA TYR A 145 -10.60 -23.45 -6.77
C TYR A 145 -11.61 -23.71 -7.89
N LYS A 146 -12.88 -23.33 -7.69
CA LYS A 146 -13.92 -23.46 -8.71
C LYS A 146 -13.57 -22.72 -10.01
N ILE A 147 -13.05 -21.49 -9.91
CA ILE A 147 -12.60 -20.72 -11.09
C ILE A 147 -11.53 -21.49 -11.87
N TYR A 148 -10.55 -22.06 -11.17
CA TYR A 148 -9.47 -22.80 -11.83
C TYR A 148 -9.91 -24.14 -12.40
N GLU A 149 -10.85 -24.83 -11.76
CA GLU A 149 -11.46 -26.04 -12.33
C GLU A 149 -12.19 -25.76 -13.63
N ASP A 150 -12.99 -24.70 -13.66
CA ASP A 150 -13.72 -24.31 -14.86
C ASP A 150 -12.76 -23.83 -15.95
N LEU A 151 -11.66 -23.15 -15.58
CA LEU A 151 -10.58 -22.84 -16.51
C LEU A 151 -9.92 -24.11 -17.08
N GLU A 152 -9.65 -25.13 -16.26
CA GLU A 152 -9.07 -26.39 -16.72
C GLU A 152 -10.01 -27.10 -17.72
N LYS A 153 -11.31 -27.15 -17.43
CA LYS A 153 -12.33 -27.71 -18.35
C LYS A 153 -12.38 -26.92 -19.66
N ASN A 154 -12.41 -25.60 -19.59
CA ASN A 154 -12.45 -24.72 -20.76
C ASN A 154 -11.19 -24.84 -21.61
N LEU A 155 -10.03 -25.02 -20.98
CA LEU A 155 -8.78 -25.30 -21.69
C LEU A 155 -8.78 -26.68 -22.35
N LYS A 156 -9.57 -27.66 -21.91
CA LYS A 156 -9.73 -28.95 -22.61
C LYS A 156 -10.68 -28.86 -23.81
N ASN A 157 -11.64 -27.93 -23.77
CA ASN A 157 -12.57 -27.68 -24.88
C ASN A 157 -11.88 -26.90 -26.03
N PRO A 158 -11.83 -27.42 -27.28
CA PRO A 158 -11.16 -26.75 -28.40
C PRO A 158 -11.68 -25.35 -28.72
N ILE A 159 -13.00 -25.14 -28.60
CA ILE A 159 -13.66 -23.86 -28.89
C ILE A 159 -13.29 -22.83 -27.83
N ALA A 160 -13.49 -23.16 -26.55
CA ALA A 160 -13.17 -22.25 -25.46
C ALA A 160 -11.66 -21.95 -25.40
N ARG A 161 -10.81 -22.96 -25.62
CA ARG A 161 -9.35 -22.81 -25.76
C ARG A 161 -8.97 -21.79 -26.83
N PHE A 162 -9.61 -21.84 -28.00
CA PHE A 162 -9.36 -20.89 -29.08
C PHE A 162 -9.68 -19.45 -28.66
N PHE A 163 -10.83 -19.22 -28.04
CA PHE A 163 -11.22 -17.90 -27.53
C PHE A 163 -10.31 -17.40 -26.42
N ILE A 164 -9.95 -18.24 -25.45
CA ILE A 164 -9.01 -17.91 -24.37
C ILE A 164 -7.67 -17.46 -24.97
N LYS A 165 -7.09 -18.25 -25.88
CA LYS A 165 -5.83 -17.91 -26.54
C LYS A 165 -5.90 -16.56 -27.28
N ARG A 166 -7.04 -16.26 -27.92
CA ARG A 166 -7.26 -15.00 -28.63
C ARG A 166 -7.35 -13.81 -27.66
N GLN A 167 -8.03 -13.98 -26.53
CA GLN A 167 -8.26 -12.92 -25.56
C GLN A 167 -6.98 -12.53 -24.79
N ILE A 168 -6.23 -13.51 -24.29
CA ILE A 168 -5.04 -13.24 -23.45
C ILE A 168 -3.75 -13.13 -24.26
N GLY A 169 -3.77 -13.51 -25.54
CA GLY A 169 -2.62 -13.48 -26.44
C GLY A 169 -1.65 -14.66 -26.23
N LYS A 170 -0.79 -14.89 -27.24
CA LYS A 170 0.11 -16.07 -27.30
C LYS A 170 1.05 -16.20 -26.10
N LYS A 171 1.65 -15.09 -25.63
CA LYS A 171 2.63 -15.09 -24.54
C LYS A 171 2.00 -15.55 -23.21
N LYS A 172 0.91 -14.90 -22.79
CA LYS A 172 0.20 -15.28 -21.55
C LYS A 172 -0.41 -16.67 -21.65
N TYR A 173 -0.93 -17.04 -22.83
CA TYR A 173 -1.45 -18.39 -23.06
C TYR A 173 -0.38 -19.48 -22.89
N ARG A 174 0.84 -19.24 -23.38
CA ARG A 174 1.97 -20.16 -23.15
C ARG A 174 2.31 -20.25 -21.66
N SER A 175 2.45 -19.12 -20.97
CA SER A 175 2.67 -19.12 -19.50
C SER A 175 1.54 -19.82 -18.73
N LEU A 176 0.29 -19.69 -19.18
CA LEU A 176 -0.85 -20.36 -18.59
C LEU A 176 -0.68 -21.88 -18.68
N LEU A 177 -0.39 -22.42 -19.87
CA LEU A 177 -0.25 -23.86 -20.08
C LEU A 177 1.03 -24.46 -19.48
N ASP A 178 2.15 -23.75 -19.58
CA ASP A 178 3.47 -24.32 -19.26
C ASP A 178 3.84 -24.13 -17.79
N PHE A 179 3.28 -23.12 -17.11
CA PHE A 179 3.65 -22.78 -15.74
C PHE A 179 2.46 -22.84 -14.77
N VAL A 180 1.34 -22.19 -15.11
CA VAL A 180 0.22 -22.04 -14.16
C VAL A 180 -0.58 -23.34 -14.04
N MET A 181 -1.10 -23.87 -15.15
CA MET A 181 -2.00 -25.03 -15.13
C MET A 181 -1.38 -26.33 -14.58
N PRO A 182 -0.09 -26.66 -14.84
CA PRO A 182 0.52 -27.84 -14.26
C PRO A 182 0.53 -27.82 -12.73
N GLY A 183 0.86 -26.66 -12.13
CA GLY A 183 0.80 -26.48 -10.67
C GLY A 183 -0.65 -26.48 -10.16
N MET A 184 -1.54 -25.75 -10.84
CA MET A 184 -2.94 -25.65 -10.43
C MET A 184 -3.67 -26.99 -10.48
N HIS A 185 -3.36 -27.86 -11.44
CA HIS A 185 -3.90 -29.21 -11.51
C HIS A 185 -3.64 -29.99 -10.21
N TRP A 186 -2.40 -29.95 -9.71
CA TRP A 186 -2.04 -30.57 -8.42
C TRP A 186 -2.69 -29.88 -7.23
N TYR A 187 -2.80 -28.55 -7.24
CA TYR A 187 -3.43 -27.81 -6.14
C TYR A 187 -4.91 -28.17 -6.00
N ILE A 188 -5.64 -28.29 -7.12
CA ILE A 188 -7.03 -28.75 -7.14
C ILE A 188 -7.12 -30.19 -6.62
N HIS A 189 -6.22 -31.06 -7.07
CA HIS A 189 -6.18 -32.46 -6.68
C HIS A 189 -5.97 -32.63 -5.15
N TRP A 190 -4.99 -31.94 -4.57
CA TRP A 190 -4.73 -31.99 -3.12
C TRP A 190 -5.85 -31.37 -2.30
N TYR A 191 -6.46 -30.30 -2.80
CA TYR A 191 -7.60 -29.67 -2.15
C TYR A 191 -8.80 -30.62 -2.03
N LYS A 192 -9.16 -31.32 -3.12
CA LYS A 192 -10.24 -32.32 -3.12
C LYS A 192 -9.99 -33.50 -2.18
N GLN A 193 -8.73 -33.83 -1.93
CA GLN A 193 -8.33 -34.88 -1.00
C GLN A 193 -8.31 -34.40 0.46
N GLY A 194 -8.59 -33.13 0.72
CA GLY A 194 -8.48 -32.54 2.05
C GLY A 194 -7.04 -32.46 2.57
N LYS A 195 -6.02 -32.52 1.69
CA LYS A 195 -4.61 -32.53 2.11
C LYS A 195 -4.09 -31.16 2.47
N SER A 196 -4.36 -30.16 1.63
CA SER A 196 -3.93 -28.77 1.85
C SER A 196 -4.68 -27.79 0.96
N ASN A 197 -4.80 -26.56 1.43
CA ASN A 197 -5.28 -25.43 0.63
C ASN A 197 -4.06 -24.69 0.05
N GLU A 198 -3.58 -25.03 -1.14
CA GLU A 198 -2.38 -24.39 -1.71
C GLU A 198 -2.59 -22.96 -2.22
N ILE A 199 -3.84 -22.49 -2.33
CA ILE A 199 -4.17 -21.10 -2.70
C ILE A 199 -3.83 -20.15 -1.56
N LEU A 200 -4.44 -20.35 -0.38
CA LEU A 200 -4.18 -19.52 0.80
C LEU A 200 -3.13 -20.12 1.74
N ARG A 201 -2.75 -21.37 1.51
CA ARG A 201 -1.74 -22.13 2.26
C ARG A 201 -2.08 -22.29 3.73
N ASP A 202 -3.38 -22.38 4.01
CA ASP A 202 -3.94 -22.46 5.35
C ASP A 202 -3.52 -21.26 6.22
N CYS A 203 -3.44 -20.06 5.61
CA CYS A 203 -3.08 -18.86 6.34
C CYS A 203 -4.13 -18.50 7.41
N PRO A 204 -3.72 -18.06 8.60
CA PRO A 204 -4.66 -17.64 9.65
C PRO A 204 -5.29 -16.27 9.38
N ALA A 205 -4.74 -15.51 8.43
CA ALA A 205 -5.28 -14.23 7.98
C ALA A 205 -4.86 -13.93 6.53
N LEU A 206 -5.73 -13.23 5.80
CA LEU A 206 -5.49 -12.69 4.47
C LEU A 206 -5.65 -11.17 4.53
N MET A 207 -4.69 -10.44 3.96
CA MET A 207 -4.75 -8.98 3.81
C MET A 207 -4.88 -8.62 2.33
N LEU A 208 -5.97 -7.93 1.98
CA LEU A 208 -6.20 -7.43 0.62
C LEU A 208 -5.98 -5.93 0.59
N PHE A 209 -4.97 -5.51 -0.16
CA PHE A 209 -4.63 -4.11 -0.38
C PHE A 209 -5.40 -3.61 -1.61
N HIS A 210 -6.12 -2.51 -1.46
CA HIS A 210 -6.94 -1.95 -2.53
C HIS A 210 -6.85 -0.43 -2.58
N SER A 211 -7.23 0.12 -3.73
CA SER A 211 -7.26 1.55 -3.99
C SER A 211 -8.44 1.87 -4.91
N PRO A 212 -9.03 3.08 -4.85
CA PRO A 212 -10.00 3.53 -5.83
C PRO A 212 -9.46 3.43 -7.26
N ILE A 213 -10.34 3.12 -8.22
CA ILE A 213 -9.99 2.94 -9.64
C ILE A 213 -9.41 4.21 -10.26
N PHE A 214 -9.81 5.37 -9.75
CA PHE A 214 -9.35 6.68 -10.22
C PHE A 214 -8.07 7.17 -9.54
N GLU A 215 -7.48 6.41 -8.61
CA GLU A 215 -6.16 6.72 -8.08
C GLU A 215 -5.08 6.41 -9.14
N PRO A 216 -4.32 7.40 -9.64
CA PRO A 216 -3.39 7.21 -10.75
C PRO A 216 -2.32 6.13 -10.52
N MET A 217 -1.93 5.91 -9.25
CA MET A 217 -0.89 4.96 -8.84
C MET A 217 -1.42 3.95 -7.82
N GLY A 218 -2.71 3.59 -7.92
CA GLY A 218 -3.37 2.76 -6.91
C GLY A 218 -2.69 1.40 -6.70
N SER A 219 -2.30 0.72 -7.79
CA SER A 219 -1.59 -0.55 -7.75
C SER A 219 -0.22 -0.46 -7.08
N GLU A 220 0.56 0.55 -7.45
CA GLU A 220 1.91 0.80 -6.96
C GLU A 220 1.87 1.18 -5.48
N ASN A 221 0.94 2.04 -5.08
CA ASN A 221 0.75 2.42 -3.68
C ASN A 221 0.34 1.21 -2.83
N CYS A 222 -0.53 0.33 -3.33
CA CYS A 222 -0.89 -0.91 -2.64
C CYS A 222 0.32 -1.85 -2.50
N LEU A 223 1.15 -1.96 -3.54
CA LEU A 223 2.35 -2.79 -3.51
C LEU A 223 3.35 -2.27 -2.48
N VAL A 224 3.64 -0.97 -2.51
CA VAL A 224 4.56 -0.33 -1.57
C VAL A 224 4.05 -0.48 -0.14
N SER A 225 2.74 -0.32 0.10
CA SER A 225 2.12 -0.54 1.41
C SER A 225 2.20 -2.00 1.89
N ALA A 226 2.08 -2.97 0.99
CA ALA A 226 2.15 -4.40 1.34
C ALA A 226 3.57 -4.88 1.70
N PHE A 227 4.61 -4.14 1.28
CA PHE A 227 6.02 -4.50 1.47
C PHE A 227 6.80 -3.53 2.37
N HIS A 228 6.13 -2.54 2.96
CA HIS A 228 6.69 -1.62 3.94
C HIS A 228 6.91 -2.30 5.29
#